data_AF-A0A069DE77-F1
#
_entry.id   AF-A0A069DE77-F1
#
_cell.length_a   1.000
_cell.length_b   1.000
_cell.length_c   1.000
_cell.angle_alpha   90.00
_cell.angle_beta   90.00
_cell.angle_gamma   90.00
#
_symmetry.space_group_name_H-M   'P 1'
#
loop_
_entity.id
_entity.type
_entity.pdbx_description
1 polymer ?
#
loop_
_entity_poly.entity_id
_entity_poly.type
_entity_poly.pdbx_seq_one_letter_code
_entity_poly.pdbx_strand_id
1 'polypeptide(L)' 'MANDIRVCDKCKHVKLKSLVPKLQKMAPDAEIKVGCKSYCGPCGKRAFVFVNGRYISAPTEEEVLTKAAPFIKN' A
#
# COMPACT_ATOMS: atom_id res chain seq x y z
N MET A 1 6.62 0.69 -17.27
CA MET A 1 6.10 1.97 -16.73
C MET A 1 6.14 1.80 -15.23
N ALA A 2 6.90 2.60 -14.49
CA ALA A 2 7.04 2.41 -13.05
C ALA A 2 5.67 2.44 -12.35
N ASN A 3 5.40 1.48 -11.47
CA ASN A 3 4.18 1.48 -10.67
C ASN A 3 4.17 2.66 -9.69
N ASP A 4 3.08 3.44 -9.61
CA ASP A 4 2.91 4.47 -8.57
C ASP A 4 2.23 3.83 -7.36
N ILE A 5 2.98 3.67 -6.28
CA ILE A 5 2.48 3.08 -5.04
C ILE A 5 2.45 4.15 -3.96
N ARG A 6 1.32 4.32 -3.26
CA ARG A 6 1.21 5.32 -2.19
C ARG A 6 0.75 4.68 -0.89
N VAL A 7 1.47 4.98 0.18
CA VAL A 7 1.19 4.49 1.53
C VAL A 7 1.14 5.66 2.53
N CYS A 8 0.43 5.47 3.64
CA CYS A 8 0.27 6.47 4.67
C CYS A 8 1.12 6.11 5.90
N ASP A 9 2.00 7.03 6.30
CA ASP A 9 2.86 6.95 7.48
C ASP A 9 2.12 7.12 8.80
N LYS A 10 1.00 7.83 8.78
CA LYS A 10 0.14 8.02 9.95
C LYS A 10 -0.86 6.88 10.16
N CYS A 11 -0.84 5.84 9.33
CA CYS A 11 -1.82 4.78 9.40
C CYS A 11 -1.49 3.76 10.50
N LYS A 12 -2.43 3.55 11.43
CA LYS A 12 -2.24 2.64 12.58
C LYS A 12 -2.39 1.16 12.25
N HIS A 13 -2.96 0.81 11.10
CA HIS A 13 -3.24 -0.58 10.69
C HIS A 13 -2.21 -1.16 9.72
N VAL A 14 -1.17 -0.40 9.38
CA VAL A 14 -0.04 -0.87 8.58
C VAL A 14 1.27 -0.52 9.27
N LYS A 15 2.30 -1.34 9.08
CA LYS A 15 3.64 -1.05 9.60
C LYS A 15 4.54 -0.72 8.42
N LEU A 16 4.93 0.54 8.27
CA LEU A 16 5.77 0.96 7.12
C LEU A 16 7.06 0.14 7.00
N LYS A 17 7.70 -0.19 8.14
CA LYS A 17 8.94 -0.98 8.18
C LYS A 17 8.79 -2.40 7.60
N SER A 18 7.59 -2.99 7.62
CA SER A 18 7.31 -4.28 6.97
C SER A 18 6.67 -4.12 5.60
N LEU A 19 5.76 -3.16 5.44
CA LEU A 19 4.99 -2.96 4.21
C LEU A 19 5.86 -2.49 3.04
N VAL A 20 6.73 -1.49 3.25
CA VAL A 20 7.54 -0.91 2.16
C VAL A 20 8.50 -1.94 1.54
N PRO A 21 9.30 -2.71 2.32
CA PRO A 21 10.16 -3.74 1.73
C PRO A 21 9.39 -4.83 0.99
N LYS A 22 8.19 -5.20 1.45
CA LYS A 22 7.33 -6.18 0.76
C LYS A 22 6.84 -5.63 -0.59
N LEU A 23 6.40 -4.37 -0.62
CA LEU A 23 5.99 -3.70 -1.86
C LEU A 23 7.14 -3.56 -2.85
N GLN A 24 8.36 -3.22 -2.39
CA GLN A 24 9.55 -3.14 -3.25
C GLN A 24 9.94 -4.51 -3.83
N LYS A 25 9.79 -5.59 -3.05
CA LYS A 25 10.02 -6.95 -3.57
C LYS A 25 9.00 -7.35 -4.64
N MET A 26 7.75 -6.91 -4.49
CA MET A 26 6.68 -7.18 -5.45
C MET A 26 6.79 -6.32 -6.70
N ALA A 27 7.26 -5.08 -6.57
CA ALA A 27 7.40 -4.11 -7.65
C ALA A 27 8.75 -3.37 -7.50
N PRO A 28 9.85 -3.95 -7.97
CA PRO A 28 11.19 -3.38 -7.80
C PRO A 28 11.39 -2.06 -8.55
N ASP A 29 10.60 -1.84 -9.59
CA ASP A 29 10.57 -0.63 -10.42
C ASP A 29 9.56 0.42 -9.91
N ALA A 30 8.85 0.15 -8.81
CA ALA A 30 7.81 1.04 -8.30
C ALA A 30 8.36 2.31 -7.66
N GLU A 31 7.67 3.42 -7.91
CA GLU A 31 7.82 4.65 -7.14
C GLU A 31 6.89 4.61 -5.92
N ILE A 32 7.47 4.36 -4.74
CA ILE A 32 6.71 4.29 -3.48
C ILE A 32 6.74 5.66 -2.78
N LYS A 33 5.58 6.33 -2.75
CA LYS A 33 5.38 7.61 -2.06
C LYS A 33 4.75 7.39 -0.69
N VAL A 34 5.48 7.80 0.35
CA VAL A 34 5.01 7.77 1.73
C VAL A 34 4.44 9.15 2.12
N GLY A 35 3.21 9.18 2.64
CA GLY A 35 2.66 10.40 3.24
C GLY A 35 1.17 10.30 3.58
N CYS A 36 0.71 11.16 4.47
CA CYS A 36 -0.69 11.22 4.89
C CYS A 36 -1.64 11.33 3.69
N LYS A 37 -2.68 10.50 3.68
CA LYS A 37 -3.76 10.57 2.67
C LYS A 37 -5.05 11.17 3.21
N SER A 38 -5.11 11.51 4.49
CA SER A 38 -6.36 11.92 5.18
C SER A 38 -7.45 10.83 5.15
N TYR A 39 -7.06 9.57 4.96
CA TYR A 39 -7.94 8.39 5.00
C TYR A 39 -8.05 7.80 6.42
N CYS A 40 -7.89 8.60 7.47
CA CYS A 40 -7.84 8.11 8.85
C CYS A 40 -9.12 7.34 9.26
N GLY A 41 -10.29 7.69 8.71
CA GLY A 41 -11.53 6.94 8.93
C GLY A 41 -11.43 5.49 8.43
N PRO A 42 -11.22 5.25 7.13
CA PRO A 42 -11.02 3.90 6.59
C PRO A 42 -9.77 3.18 7.13
N CYS A 43 -8.64 3.88 7.24
CA CYS A 43 -7.39 3.37 7.81
C CYS A 43 -7.54 2.96 9.29
N GLY A 44 -8.49 3.54 10.02
CA GLY A 44 -8.75 3.21 11.42
C GLY A 44 -9.38 1.84 11.64
N LYS A 45 -9.73 1.11 10.58
CA LYS A 45 -10.34 -0.23 10.66
C LYS A 45 -9.65 -1.29 9.81
N ARG A 46 -8.82 -0.88 8.85
CA ARG A 46 -8.26 -1.75 7.79
C ARG A 46 -6.91 -1.22 7.33
N ALA A 47 -6.04 -2.13 6.92
CA ALA A 47 -4.87 -1.79 6.15
C ALA A 47 -5.27 -1.31 4.75
N PHE A 48 -4.47 -0.43 4.15
CA PHE A 48 -4.69 0.00 2.77
C PHE A 48 -3.39 0.40 2.06
N VAL A 49 -3.43 0.33 0.73
CA VAL A 49 -2.39 0.81 -0.18
C VAL A 49 -3.05 1.39 -1.43
N PHE A 50 -2.43 2.40 -2.03
CA PHE A 50 -2.78 2.83 -3.37
C PHE A 50 -1.79 2.24 -4.37
N VAL A 51 -2.29 1.60 -5.42
CA VAL A 51 -1.47 1.08 -6.52
C VAL A 51 -2.04 1.63 -7.82
N ASN A 52 -1.23 2.38 -8.57
CA ASN A 52 -1.61 2.95 -9.87
C ASN A 52 -2.95 3.74 -9.81
N GLY A 53 -3.12 4.53 -8.74
CA GLY A 53 -4.34 5.32 -8.49
C GLY A 53 -5.51 4.53 -7.89
N ARG A 54 -5.40 3.21 -7.74
CA ARG A 54 -6.46 2.36 -7.17
C ARG A 54 -6.30 2.22 -5.66
N TYR A 55 -7.37 2.49 -4.91
CA TYR A 55 -7.44 2.22 -3.47
C TYR A 55 -7.71 0.74 -3.21
N ILE A 56 -6.82 0.09 -2.47
CA ILE A 56 -6.89 -1.33 -2.12
C ILE A 56 -6.85 -1.42 -0.59
N SER A 57 -7.83 -2.09 0.01
CA SER A 57 -7.90 -2.25 1.46
C SER A 57 -8.34 -3.65 1.88
N ALA A 58 -7.86 -4.08 3.05
CA ALA A 58 -8.19 -5.36 3.65
C ALA A 58 -7.98 -5.31 5.19
N PRO A 59 -8.55 -6.25 5.95
CA PRO A 59 -8.38 -6.32 7.41
C PRO A 59 -6.91 -6.36 7.86
N THR A 60 -6.06 -7.08 7.11
CA THR A 60 -4.65 -7.30 7.47
C THR A 60 -3.68 -6.78 6.39
N GLU A 61 -2.43 -6.55 6.79
CA GLU A 61 -1.34 -6.15 5.87
C GLU A 61 -1.13 -7.18 4.74
N GLU A 62 -1.18 -8.47 5.09
CA GLU A 62 -0.96 -9.58 4.15
C GLU A 62 -2.06 -9.66 3.10
N GLU A 63 -3.32 -9.55 3.52
CA GLU A 63 -4.45 -9.54 2.58
C GLU A 63 -4.42 -8.31 1.65
N VAL A 64 -3.95 -7.15 2.14
CA VAL A 64 -3.77 -5.97 1.29
C VAL A 64 -2.74 -6.24 0.20
N LEU A 65 -1.62 -6.89 0.54
CA LEU A 65 -0.57 -7.23 -0.41
C LEU A 65 -1.06 -8.24 -1.45
N THR A 66 -1.75 -9.30 -1.02
CA THR A 66 -2.35 -10.29 -1.94
C THR A 66 -3.33 -9.62 -2.90
N LYS A 67 -4.16 -8.69 -2.42
CA LYS A 67 -5.08 -7.92 -3.27
C LYS A 67 -4.37 -6.91 -4.17
N ALA A 68 -3.21 -6.40 -3.77
CA ALA A 68 -2.42 -5.45 -4.54
C ALA A 68 -1.65 -6.10 -5.69
N ALA A 69 -1.20 -7.35 -5.51
CA ALA A 69 -0.43 -8.11 -6.50
C ALA A 69 -0.96 -8.04 -7.94
N PRO A 70 -2.26 -8.29 -8.24
CA PRO A 70 -2.76 -8.25 -9.62
C PRO A 70 -2.80 -6.84 -10.26
N PHE A 71 -2.59 -5.78 -9.48
CA PHE A 71 -2.58 -4.39 -9.98
C PHE A 71 -1.18 -3.83 -10.19
N ILE A 72 -0.17 -4.58 -9.78
CA ILE A 72 1.23 -4.29 -10.07
C ILE A 72 1.49 -4.73 -11.50
N LYS A 73 1.95 -3.80 -12.33
CA LYS A 73 2.30 -4.05 -13.73
C LYS A 73 3.80 -4.37 -13.78
N ASN A 74 4.17 -5.52 -14.34
CA ASN A 74 5.56 -5.83 -14.67
C ASN A 74 5.95 -5.21 -16.01
#